data_AF-A0A1V1P4M6-F1
#
_entry.id   AF-A0A1V1P4M6-F1
#
_cell.length_a   1.000
_cell.length_b   1.000
_cell.length_c   1.000
_cell.angle_alpha   90.00
_cell.angle_beta   90.00
_cell.angle_gamma   90.00
#
_symmetry.space_group_name_H-M   'P 1'
#
loop_
_entity.id
_entity.type
_entity.pdbx_description
1 polymer ?
#
loop_
_entity_poly.entity_id
_entity_poly.type
_entity_poly.pdbx_seq_one_letter_code
_entity_poly.pdbx_strand_id
1 'polypeptide(L)'
;MNWHVLLFILTMIVSKSIPLNAWVVLFAYRFVLKMQLYRLRSRNMKPVRLIIVAVGGQGNLLASRILGEAAMAANIPVGMSEIHGMAQRGGVVESALIFGNARSTIISDFEADILIGFEPSETLRALKKCNKHASVITNMNPLPPFTVNIGKGEYPDLELTQNLIQRKIKRLYCLNATDLACQAGNILSVNVVLLGALTATGLIPLSETQMRDAVRKTVKKHLLMLI
;
A
#
# COMPACT_ATOMS: atom_id res chain seq x y z
N MET A 1 -13.39 -18.66 11.37
CA MET A 1 -14.13 -19.92 11.49
C MET A 1 -13.35 -20.85 12.41
N ASN A 2 -13.94 -21.25 13.54
CA ASN A 2 -13.27 -21.99 14.62
C ASN A 2 -13.01 -23.44 14.17
N TRP A 3 -11.83 -24.02 14.48
CA TRP A 3 -11.46 -25.39 14.04
C TRP A 3 -12.47 -26.44 14.49
N HIS A 4 -13.10 -26.22 15.64
CA HIS A 4 -14.19 -27.05 16.15
C HIS A 4 -15.42 -27.07 15.23
N VAL A 5 -15.74 -25.96 14.55
CA VAL A 5 -16.89 -25.90 13.62
C VAL A 5 -16.60 -26.69 12.35
N LEU A 6 -15.36 -26.64 11.84
CA LEU A 6 -14.96 -27.39 10.65
C LEU A 6 -14.90 -28.90 10.94
N LEU A 7 -14.38 -29.28 12.10
CA LEU A 7 -14.37 -30.67 12.57
C LEU A 7 -15.80 -31.18 12.78
N PHE A 8 -16.70 -30.33 13.30
CA PHE A 8 -18.12 -30.64 13.50
C PHE A 8 -18.87 -30.82 12.16
N ILE A 9 -18.58 -29.99 11.15
CA ILE A 9 -19.15 -30.16 9.80
C ILE A 9 -18.63 -31.45 9.17
N LEU A 10 -17.33 -31.75 9.30
CA LEU A 10 -16.74 -33.00 8.81
C LEU A 10 -17.31 -34.24 9.53
N THR A 11 -17.51 -34.20 10.85
CA THR A 11 -18.14 -35.31 11.58
C THR A 11 -19.62 -35.44 11.28
N MET A 12 -20.36 -34.35 11.03
CA MET A 12 -21.77 -34.42 10.57
C MET A 12 -21.91 -34.99 9.16
N ILE A 13 -20.98 -34.68 8.26
CA ILE A 13 -20.93 -35.23 6.89
C ILE A 13 -20.63 -36.73 6.91
N VAL A 14 -19.82 -37.18 7.88
CA VAL A 14 -19.48 -38.61 8.06
C VAL A 14 -20.56 -39.36 8.84
N SER A 15 -21.30 -38.72 9.76
CA SER A 15 -22.29 -39.39 10.62
C SER A 15 -23.71 -39.47 10.04
N LYS A 16 -24.06 -38.63 9.06
CA LYS A 16 -25.28 -38.82 8.27
C LYS A 16 -24.89 -39.58 7.00
N SER A 17 -25.43 -40.78 6.83
CA SER A 17 -25.29 -41.71 5.70
C SER A 17 -25.72 -41.13 4.34
N ILE A 18 -25.16 -39.98 3.97
CA ILE A 18 -25.26 -39.38 2.66
C ILE A 18 -24.19 -40.11 1.83
N PRO A 19 -24.54 -40.73 0.69
CA PRO A 19 -23.54 -41.30 -0.20
C PRO A 19 -22.74 -40.14 -0.80
N LEU A 20 -21.71 -39.69 -0.09
CA LEU A 20 -20.72 -38.79 -0.66
C LEU A 20 -19.95 -39.60 -1.69
N ASN A 21 -20.22 -39.34 -2.96
CA ASN A 21 -19.32 -39.77 -4.01
C ASN A 21 -17.89 -39.30 -3.66
N ALA A 22 -16.89 -40.11 -3.95
CA ALA A 22 -15.49 -39.86 -3.56
C ALA A 22 -15.00 -38.44 -3.94
N TRP A 23 -15.62 -37.84 -4.95
CA TRP A 23 -15.45 -36.46 -5.39
C TRP A 23 -15.75 -35.40 -4.32
N VAL A 24 -16.83 -35.50 -3.55
CA VAL A 24 -17.16 -34.49 -2.53
C VAL A 24 -16.19 -34.56 -1.36
N VAL A 25 -15.79 -35.77 -0.94
CA VAL A 25 -14.77 -35.95 0.12
C VAL A 25 -13.42 -35.40 -0.34
N LEU A 26 -13.01 -35.71 -1.57
CA LEU A 26 -11.75 -35.21 -2.13
C LEU A 26 -11.75 -33.69 -2.30
N PHE A 27 -12.88 -33.09 -2.70
CA PHE A 27 -13.04 -31.64 -2.77
C PHE A 27 -12.91 -30.99 -1.40
N ALA A 28 -13.63 -31.49 -0.39
CA ALA A 28 -13.55 -30.98 0.97
C ALA A 28 -12.12 -31.09 1.53
N TYR A 29 -11.45 -32.23 1.31
CA TYR A 29 -10.08 -32.43 1.75
C TYR A 29 -9.10 -31.46 1.06
N ARG A 30 -9.19 -31.31 -0.27
CA ARG A 30 -8.37 -30.34 -1.03
C ARG A 30 -8.62 -28.91 -0.56
N PHE A 31 -9.86 -28.55 -0.26
CA PHE A 31 -10.23 -27.24 0.26
C PHE A 31 -9.59 -26.98 1.63
N VAL A 32 -9.70 -27.93 2.56
CA VAL A 32 -9.08 -27.82 3.91
C VAL A 32 -7.56 -27.76 3.82
N LEU A 33 -6.94 -28.61 2.99
CA LEU A 33 -5.48 -28.59 2.79
C LEU A 33 -5.02 -27.25 2.21
N LYS A 34 -5.75 -26.71 1.23
CA LYS A 34 -5.47 -25.39 0.64
C LYS A 34 -5.60 -24.29 1.70
N MET A 35 -6.59 -24.36 2.59
CA MET A 35 -6.71 -23.44 3.72
C MET A 35 -5.58 -23.57 4.75
N GLN A 36 -5.12 -24.80 5.06
CA GLN A 36 -3.99 -25.04 5.96
C GLN A 36 -2.68 -24.52 5.39
N LEU A 37 -2.38 -24.87 4.13
CA LEU A 37 -1.21 -24.39 3.41
C LEU A 37 -1.21 -22.86 3.30
N TYR A 38 -2.38 -22.27 3.03
CA TYR A 38 -2.55 -20.82 3.03
C TYR A 38 -2.21 -20.19 4.39
N ARG A 39 -2.77 -20.74 5.48
CA ARG A 39 -2.53 -20.25 6.84
C ARG A 39 -1.06 -20.37 7.25
N LEU A 40 -0.37 -21.43 6.82
CA LEU A 40 1.06 -21.62 7.04
C LEU A 40 1.90 -20.61 6.22
N ARG A 41 1.58 -20.42 4.94
CA ARG A 41 2.24 -19.42 4.08
C ARG A 41 2.06 -18.00 4.61
N SER A 42 0.85 -17.66 5.06
CA SER A 42 0.53 -16.36 5.64
C SER A 42 1.27 -16.11 6.97
N ARG A 43 1.48 -17.15 7.80
CA ARG A 43 2.22 -17.03 9.07
C ARG A 43 3.70 -16.72 8.88
N ASN A 44 4.30 -17.23 7.81
CA ASN A 44 5.74 -17.09 7.53
C ASN A 44 6.07 -15.92 6.58
N MET A 45 5.09 -15.08 6.22
CA MET A 45 5.35 -13.95 5.34
C MET A 45 6.09 -12.85 6.10
N LYS A 46 7.32 -12.55 5.64
CA LYS A 46 8.11 -11.44 6.16
C LYS A 46 7.33 -10.12 5.97
N PRO A 47 7.17 -9.31 7.02
CA PRO A 47 6.48 -8.03 6.91
C PRO A 47 7.21 -7.08 5.95
N VAL A 48 6.43 -6.38 5.12
CA VAL A 48 6.88 -5.26 4.27
C VAL A 48 6.25 -3.99 4.80
N ARG A 49 7.07 -3.03 5.20
CA ARG A 49 6.65 -1.76 5.81
C ARG A 49 6.67 -0.64 4.78
N LEU A 50 5.51 -0.06 4.52
CA LEU A 50 5.30 1.03 3.58
C LEU A 50 4.86 2.28 4.34
N ILE A 51 5.55 3.39 4.12
CA ILE A 51 5.10 4.73 4.49
C ILE A 51 4.68 5.47 3.23
N ILE A 52 3.57 6.19 3.32
CA ILE A 52 3.11 7.13 2.31
C ILE A 52 3.02 8.51 2.94
N VAL A 53 3.66 9.51 2.33
CA VAL A 53 3.58 10.91 2.74
C VAL A 53 3.03 11.77 1.61
N ALA A 54 2.11 12.64 1.96
CA ALA A 54 1.54 13.60 1.03
C ALA A 54 1.10 14.88 1.75
N VAL A 55 0.98 15.96 0.99
CA VAL A 55 0.30 17.17 1.44
C VAL A 55 -1.21 16.95 1.37
N GLY A 56 -1.96 17.54 2.31
CA GLY A 56 -3.41 17.48 2.35
C GLY A 56 -4.05 17.78 0.98
N GLY A 57 -4.95 16.90 0.52
CA GLY A 57 -5.63 17.01 -0.78
C GLY A 57 -5.05 16.14 -1.90
N GLN A 58 -3.85 15.58 -1.74
CA GLN A 58 -3.19 14.76 -2.79
C GLN A 58 -3.66 13.29 -2.86
N GLY A 59 -4.61 12.89 -2.01
CA GLY A 59 -5.23 11.55 -2.09
C GLY A 59 -4.49 10.43 -1.34
N ASN A 60 -3.69 10.75 -0.33
CA ASN A 60 -2.99 9.76 0.52
C ASN A 60 -3.93 8.71 1.14
N LEU A 61 -5.04 9.13 1.76
CA LEU A 61 -6.03 8.22 2.36
C LEU A 61 -6.72 7.32 1.33
N LEU A 62 -6.90 7.83 0.10
CA LEU A 62 -7.43 7.01 -0.99
C LEU A 62 -6.39 5.98 -1.44
N ALA A 63 -5.11 6.35 -1.50
CA ALA A 63 -4.02 5.44 -1.83
C ALA A 63 -3.87 4.31 -0.79
N SER A 64 -3.87 4.66 0.50
CA SER A 64 -3.82 3.70 1.61
C SER A 64 -5.01 2.74 1.54
N ARG A 65 -6.22 3.25 1.30
CA ARG A 65 -7.44 2.44 1.16
C ARG A 65 -7.39 1.47 -0.02
N ILE A 66 -6.92 1.91 -1.19
CA ILE A 66 -6.77 1.03 -2.38
C ILE A 66 -5.84 -0.14 -2.04
N LEU A 67 -4.70 0.13 -1.41
CA LEU A 67 -3.75 -0.91 -1.00
C LEU A 67 -4.34 -1.87 0.04
N GLY A 68 -5.09 -1.34 1.01
CA GLY A 68 -5.79 -2.14 2.01
C GLY A 68 -6.84 -3.08 1.38
N GLU A 69 -7.68 -2.55 0.50
CA GLU A 69 -8.69 -3.32 -0.24
C GLU A 69 -8.04 -4.40 -1.13
N ALA A 70 -6.94 -4.06 -1.82
CA ALA A 70 -6.18 -5.02 -2.64
C ALA A 70 -5.62 -6.16 -1.78
N ALA A 71 -5.00 -5.84 -0.64
CA ALA A 71 -4.47 -6.83 0.29
C ALA A 71 -5.57 -7.71 0.89
N MET A 72 -6.69 -7.13 1.32
CA MET A 72 -7.83 -7.88 1.84
C MET A 72 -8.42 -8.82 0.79
N ALA A 73 -8.61 -8.36 -0.45
CA ALA A 73 -9.10 -9.19 -1.55
C ALA A 73 -8.12 -10.32 -1.90
N ALA A 74 -6.81 -10.05 -1.81
CA ALA A 74 -5.75 -11.03 -1.96
C ALA A 74 -5.57 -11.96 -0.74
N ASN A 75 -6.37 -11.77 0.32
CA ASN A 75 -6.27 -12.41 1.63
C ASN A 75 -4.95 -12.14 2.39
N ILE A 76 -4.14 -11.20 1.90
CA ILE A 76 -2.84 -10.86 2.48
C ILE A 76 -3.08 -10.12 3.81
N PRO A 77 -2.45 -10.56 4.92
CA PRO A 77 -2.53 -9.81 6.17
C PRO A 77 -2.02 -8.39 5.95
N VAL A 78 -2.79 -7.39 6.37
CA VAL A 78 -2.41 -5.99 6.28
C VAL A 78 -2.79 -5.27 7.56
N GLY A 79 -1.83 -4.53 8.11
CA GLY A 79 -2.06 -3.59 9.20
C GLY A 79 -1.92 -2.17 8.67
N MET A 80 -2.85 -1.28 9.01
CA MET A 80 -2.82 0.11 8.60
C MET A 80 -2.88 1.02 9.82
N SER A 81 -2.11 2.09 9.81
CA SER A 81 -2.19 3.19 10.77
C SER A 81 -2.09 4.50 10.01
N GLU A 82 -2.83 5.49 10.44
CA GLU A 82 -2.85 6.80 9.81
C GLU A 82 -2.63 7.82 10.92
N ILE A 83 -1.64 8.68 10.73
CA ILE A 83 -1.43 9.82 11.61
C ILE A 83 -2.05 11.01 10.88
N HIS A 84 -3.34 11.21 11.14
CA HIS A 84 -4.03 12.43 10.75
C HIS A 84 -3.54 13.54 11.67
N GLY A 85 -2.47 14.24 11.31
CA GLY A 85 -2.31 15.61 11.79
C GLY A 85 -3.56 16.39 11.41
N MET A 86 -3.87 17.51 12.09
CA MET A 86 -4.95 18.44 11.69
C MET A 86 -4.71 19.13 10.31
N ALA A 87 -3.93 18.49 9.45
CA ALA A 87 -3.48 18.83 8.12
C ALA A 87 -4.61 18.78 7.08
N GLN A 88 -5.75 19.45 7.34
CA GLN A 88 -6.76 19.71 6.31
C GLN A 88 -6.44 20.93 5.44
N ARG A 89 -5.42 21.72 5.82
CA ARG A 89 -4.94 22.89 5.08
C ARG A 89 -3.41 22.92 4.99
N GLY A 90 -2.84 22.32 3.95
CA GLY A 90 -1.39 22.40 3.63
C GLY A 90 -0.44 21.66 4.57
N GLY A 91 -0.96 20.93 5.56
CA GLY A 91 -0.14 20.06 6.40
C GLY A 91 0.11 18.71 5.74
N VAL A 92 0.95 17.91 6.40
CA VAL A 92 1.41 16.62 5.89
C VAL A 92 0.62 15.49 6.52
N VAL A 93 0.19 14.56 5.67
CA VAL A 93 -0.51 13.34 6.05
C VAL A 93 0.43 12.17 5.86
N GLU A 94 0.58 11.36 6.91
CA GLU A 94 1.37 10.12 6.90
C GLU A 94 0.45 8.92 7.05
N SER A 95 0.55 7.96 6.13
CA SER A 95 -0.10 6.66 6.22
C SER A 95 0.96 5.56 6.29
N ALA A 96 0.79 4.67 7.25
CA ALA A 96 1.62 3.49 7.45
C ALA A 96 0.83 2.23 7.08
N LEU A 97 1.43 1.38 6.24
CA LEU A 97 0.89 0.08 5.88
C LEU A 97 1.95 -0.99 6.10
N ILE A 98 1.54 -2.10 6.70
CA ILE A 98 2.41 -3.26 6.87
C ILE A 98 1.73 -4.47 6.25
N PHE A 99 2.32 -4.98 5.17
CA PHE A 99 1.87 -6.22 4.53
C PHE A 99 2.56 -7.41 5.18
N GLY A 100 1.82 -8.43 5.57
CA GLY A 100 2.33 -9.61 6.26
C GLY A 100 2.05 -9.63 7.74
N ASN A 101 2.59 -10.66 8.38
CA ASN A 101 2.26 -10.96 9.76
C ASN A 101 3.10 -10.09 10.71
N ALA A 102 2.60 -8.89 11.00
CA ALA A 102 3.22 -7.95 11.94
C ALA A 102 2.48 -7.93 13.28
N ARG A 103 3.22 -7.75 14.38
CA ARG A 103 2.67 -7.64 15.75
C ARG A 103 2.20 -6.23 16.11
N SER A 104 2.61 -5.23 15.35
CA SER A 104 2.31 -3.82 15.53
C SER A 104 2.01 -3.20 14.17
N THR A 105 1.15 -2.18 14.14
CA THR A 105 0.88 -1.35 12.96
C THR A 105 1.72 -0.09 12.90
N ILE A 106 2.51 0.18 13.95
CA ILE A 106 3.41 1.34 14.04
C ILE A 106 4.72 1.02 13.33
N ILE A 107 5.15 1.93 12.46
CA ILE A 107 6.47 1.90 11.80
C ILE A 107 7.34 2.96 12.47
N SER A 108 8.40 2.51 13.16
CA SER A 108 9.34 3.41 13.83
C SER A 108 10.30 4.08 12.84
N ASP A 109 11.01 5.09 13.32
CA ASP A 109 12.10 5.69 12.57
C ASP A 109 13.13 4.61 12.19
N PHE A 110 13.65 4.70 10.97
CA PHE A 110 14.57 3.73 10.36
C PHE A 110 14.04 2.31 10.15
N GLU A 111 12.73 2.09 10.11
CA GLU A 111 12.15 0.76 9.86
C GLU A 111 11.50 0.59 8.48
N ALA A 112 11.03 1.66 7.85
CA ALA A 112 10.28 1.56 6.60
C ALA A 112 11.13 0.94 5.48
N ASP A 113 10.57 -0.06 4.81
CA ASP A 113 11.16 -0.73 3.65
C ASP A 113 10.88 0.05 2.36
N ILE A 114 9.75 0.76 2.34
CA ILE A 114 9.28 1.54 1.19
C ILE A 114 8.76 2.88 1.68
N LEU A 115 9.10 3.95 0.97
CA LEU A 115 8.51 5.28 1.14
C LEU A 115 7.93 5.75 -0.20
N ILE A 116 6.68 6.20 -0.19
CA ILE A 116 6.05 6.89 -1.31
C ILE A 116 5.81 8.33 -0.91
N GLY A 117 6.35 9.26 -1.67
CA GLY A 117 6.13 10.68 -1.47
C GLY A 117 5.42 11.32 -2.65
N PHE A 118 4.34 12.02 -2.36
CA PHE A 118 3.55 12.77 -3.36
C PHE A 118 4.14 14.15 -3.66
N GLU A 119 5.13 14.56 -2.88
CA GLU A 119 5.76 15.87 -2.88
C GLU A 119 7.26 15.71 -2.51
N PRO A 120 8.21 16.30 -3.26
CA PRO A 120 9.65 16.07 -3.07
C PRO A 120 10.20 16.44 -1.68
N SER A 121 9.89 17.65 -1.20
CA SER A 121 10.37 18.15 0.10
C SER A 121 9.83 17.31 1.26
N GLU A 122 8.58 16.85 1.16
CA GLU A 122 7.97 15.97 2.15
C GLU A 122 8.55 14.56 2.11
N THR A 123 8.93 14.08 0.92
CA THR A 123 9.69 12.83 0.77
C THR A 123 11.02 12.93 1.53
N LEU A 124 11.76 14.02 1.32
CA LEU A 124 13.04 14.25 1.99
C LEU A 124 12.87 14.34 3.51
N ARG A 125 11.82 15.02 3.98
CA ARG A 125 11.52 15.15 5.42
C ARG A 125 11.14 13.81 6.05
N ALA A 126 10.44 12.95 5.33
CA ALA A 126 10.03 11.61 5.77
C ALA A 126 11.16 10.56 5.73
N LEU A 127 12.31 10.89 5.13
CA LEU A 127 13.42 9.97 4.94
C LEU A 127 13.95 9.34 6.23
N LYS A 128 13.76 10.00 7.38
CA LYS A 128 14.08 9.44 8.72
C LYS A 128 13.30 8.16 9.05
N LYS A 129 12.17 7.91 8.40
CA LYS A 129 11.39 6.67 8.54
C LYS A 129 12.05 5.49 7.84
N CYS A 130 12.87 5.74 6.83
CA CYS A 130 13.43 4.71 5.98
C CYS A 130 14.65 4.04 6.60
N ASN A 131 14.72 2.71 6.48
CA ASN A 131 15.96 1.99 6.72
C ASN A 131 16.95 2.18 5.54
N LYS A 132 18.23 1.86 5.74
CA LYS A 132 19.28 2.01 4.69
C LYS A 132 19.07 1.17 3.43
N HIS A 133 18.22 0.16 3.49
CA HIS A 133 17.88 -0.73 2.37
C HIS A 133 16.56 -0.36 1.69
N ALA A 134 15.92 0.74 2.13
CA ALA A 134 14.62 1.13 1.65
C ALA A 134 14.64 1.54 0.17
N SER A 135 13.48 1.40 -0.46
CA SER A 135 13.20 1.99 -1.77
C SER A 135 12.26 3.18 -1.62
N VAL A 136 12.57 4.28 -2.30
CA VAL A 136 11.79 5.51 -2.26
C VAL A 136 11.20 5.76 -3.64
N ILE A 137 9.90 6.05 -3.71
CA ILE A 137 9.19 6.47 -4.91
C ILE A 137 8.69 7.89 -4.65
N THR A 138 9.10 8.85 -5.47
CA THR A 138 8.75 10.26 -5.25
C THR A 138 8.21 10.91 -6.52
N ASN A 139 7.12 11.66 -6.36
CA ASN A 139 6.63 12.57 -7.38
C ASN A 139 7.54 13.81 -7.43
N MET A 140 7.90 14.25 -8.63
CA MET A 140 8.81 15.38 -8.85
C MET A 140 8.13 16.74 -8.93
N ASN A 141 6.80 16.81 -8.77
CA ASN A 141 6.07 18.07 -8.79
C ASN A 141 6.11 18.75 -7.41
N PRO A 142 6.80 19.90 -7.26
CA PRO A 142 6.90 20.60 -5.99
C PRO A 142 5.55 21.23 -5.60
N LEU A 143 5.28 21.28 -4.30
CA LEU A 143 4.17 22.04 -3.74
C LEU A 143 4.68 22.87 -2.55
N PRO A 144 5.19 24.09 -2.81
CA PRO A 144 5.80 24.89 -1.76
C PRO A 144 4.83 25.21 -0.63
N PRO A 145 5.26 25.11 0.64
CA PRO A 145 4.42 25.47 1.78
C PRO A 145 4.15 26.98 1.77
N PHE A 146 3.09 27.38 2.48
CA PHE A 146 2.67 28.78 2.54
C PHE A 146 3.81 29.73 2.95
N THR A 147 4.66 29.33 3.88
CA THR A 147 5.82 30.13 4.34
C THR A 147 6.80 30.46 3.21
N VAL A 148 7.04 29.54 2.28
CA VAL A 148 7.86 29.80 1.09
C VAL A 148 7.15 30.78 0.15
N ASN A 149 5.85 30.58 -0.09
CA ASN A 149 5.07 31.44 -0.99
C ASN A 149 5.01 32.90 -0.53
N ILE A 150 5.10 33.17 0.77
CA ILE A 150 5.18 34.53 1.33
C ILE A 150 6.61 35.05 1.52
N GLY A 151 7.61 34.38 0.96
CA GLY A 151 9.02 34.77 1.03
C GLY A 151 9.69 34.58 2.40
N LYS A 152 9.10 33.77 3.30
CA LYS A 152 9.65 33.46 4.63
C LYS A 152 10.42 32.13 4.67
N GLY A 153 10.85 31.64 3.52
CA GLY A 153 11.66 30.43 3.40
C GLY A 153 11.96 30.12 1.94
N GLU A 154 12.90 29.22 1.73
CA GLU A 154 13.28 28.73 0.40
C GLU A 154 12.87 27.28 0.25
N TYR A 155 12.29 26.94 -0.91
CA TYR A 155 12.04 25.55 -1.26
C TYR A 155 13.36 24.92 -1.72
N PRO A 156 13.72 23.71 -1.24
CA PRO A 156 14.98 23.09 -1.62
C PRO A 156 15.01 22.78 -3.11
N ASP A 157 16.16 22.99 -3.74
CA ASP A 157 16.37 22.61 -5.12
C ASP A 157 16.04 21.11 -5.34
N LEU A 158 15.42 20.78 -6.47
CA LEU A 158 14.94 19.43 -6.74
C LEU A 158 16.10 18.45 -6.95
N GLU A 159 17.17 18.86 -7.63
CA GLU A 159 18.34 18.04 -7.86
C GLU A 159 19.09 17.79 -6.55
N LEU A 160 19.25 18.83 -5.72
CA LEU A 160 19.78 18.70 -4.36
C LEU A 160 18.92 17.73 -3.52
N THR A 161 17.60 17.87 -3.58
CA THR A 161 16.64 17.01 -2.87
C THR A 161 16.81 15.54 -3.26
N GLN A 162 16.85 15.25 -4.56
CA GLN A 162 17.09 13.91 -5.08
C GLN A 162 18.43 13.34 -4.60
N ASN A 163 19.51 14.14 -4.70
CA ASN A 163 20.85 13.74 -4.26
C ASN A 163 20.90 13.41 -2.76
N LEU A 164 20.24 14.20 -1.92
CA LEU A 164 20.15 13.95 -0.48
C LEU A 164 19.37 12.67 -0.16
N ILE A 165 18.28 12.40 -0.90
CA ILE A 165 17.52 11.17 -0.74
C ILE A 165 18.38 9.96 -1.15
N GLN A 166 18.91 9.97 -2.38
CA GLN A 166 19.68 8.88 -2.97
C GLN A 166 20.85 8.42 -2.09
N ARG A 167 21.50 9.34 -1.35
CA ARG A 167 22.63 9.04 -0.46
C ARG A 167 22.25 8.19 0.77
N LYS A 168 20.99 8.14 1.17
CA LYS A 168 20.55 7.50 2.43
C LYS A 168 19.79 6.18 2.24
N ILE A 169 19.44 5.83 1.01
CA ILE A 169 18.55 4.70 0.69
C ILE A 169 19.15 3.85 -0.44
N LYS A 170 18.54 2.70 -0.70
CA LYS A 170 19.08 1.75 -1.70
C LYS A 170 18.63 2.05 -3.12
N ARG A 171 17.38 2.48 -3.31
CA ARG A 171 16.79 2.72 -4.64
C ARG A 171 15.85 3.92 -4.62
N LEU A 172 16.11 4.93 -5.44
CA LEU A 172 15.21 6.05 -5.67
C LEU A 172 14.53 5.90 -7.03
N TYR A 173 13.22 6.05 -7.05
CA TYR A 173 12.40 6.16 -8.25
C TYR A 173 11.78 7.56 -8.27
N CYS A 174 12.25 8.40 -9.19
CA CYS A 174 11.69 9.73 -9.42
C CYS A 174 10.70 9.66 -10.58
N LEU A 175 9.48 10.14 -10.37
CA LEU A 175 8.45 10.17 -11.41
C LEU A 175 7.85 11.56 -11.52
N ASN A 176 7.50 11.98 -12.73
CA ASN A 176 6.59 13.10 -12.91
C ASN A 176 5.14 12.59 -12.88
N ALA A 177 4.70 12.16 -11.69
CA ALA A 177 3.41 11.51 -11.52
C ALA A 177 2.23 12.45 -11.79
N THR A 178 2.42 13.76 -11.56
CA THR A 178 1.45 14.81 -11.91
C THR A 178 1.22 14.84 -13.41
N ASP A 179 2.29 14.91 -14.21
CA ASP A 179 2.15 14.97 -15.67
C ASP A 179 1.57 13.66 -16.23
N LEU A 180 1.97 12.52 -15.70
CA LEU A 180 1.38 11.22 -16.06
C LEU A 180 -0.10 11.14 -15.73
N ALA A 181 -0.54 11.70 -14.59
CA ALA A 181 -1.96 11.76 -14.23
C ALA A 181 -2.74 12.68 -15.17
N CYS A 182 -2.16 13.82 -15.55
CA CYS A 182 -2.73 14.72 -16.57
C CYS A 182 -2.86 14.03 -17.94
N GLN A 183 -1.83 13.30 -18.38
CA GLN A 183 -1.85 12.52 -19.63
C GLN A 183 -2.88 11.39 -19.59
N ALA A 184 -3.06 10.76 -18.42
CA ALA A 184 -4.12 9.79 -18.18
C ALA A 184 -5.52 10.44 -18.08
N GLY A 185 -5.64 11.75 -18.26
CA GLY A 185 -6.91 12.48 -18.38
C GLY A 185 -7.43 13.11 -17.08
N ASN A 186 -6.77 12.92 -15.93
CA ASN A 186 -7.17 13.58 -14.68
C ASN A 186 -6.02 13.71 -13.68
N ILE A 187 -5.68 14.95 -13.32
CA ILE A 187 -4.67 15.27 -12.30
C ILE A 187 -4.97 14.65 -10.91
N LEU A 188 -6.24 14.37 -10.60
CA LEU A 188 -6.62 13.73 -9.34
C LEU A 188 -6.18 12.25 -9.26
N SER A 189 -5.65 11.69 -10.35
CA SER A 189 -5.17 10.30 -10.44
C SER A 189 -3.69 10.13 -10.06
N VAL A 190 -3.01 11.16 -9.52
CA VAL A 190 -1.59 11.07 -9.07
C VAL A 190 -1.37 9.91 -8.11
N ASN A 191 -2.31 9.67 -7.19
CA ASN A 191 -2.24 8.52 -6.29
C ASN A 191 -2.22 7.18 -7.05
N VAL A 192 -3.06 7.01 -8.07
CA VAL A 192 -3.12 5.79 -8.88
C VAL A 192 -1.84 5.61 -9.67
N VAL A 193 -1.26 6.69 -10.22
CA VAL A 193 0.04 6.64 -10.93
C VAL A 193 1.15 6.17 -9.98
N LEU A 194 1.24 6.75 -8.79
CA LEU A 194 2.25 6.36 -7.79
C LEU A 194 2.05 4.91 -7.30
N LEU A 195 0.81 4.47 -7.14
CA LEU A 195 0.51 3.07 -6.81
C LEU A 195 0.84 2.11 -7.97
N GLY A 196 0.64 2.53 -9.22
CA GLY A 196 1.08 1.79 -10.40
C GLY A 196 2.60 1.63 -10.41
N ALA A 197 3.34 2.72 -10.16
CA ALA A 197 4.79 2.68 -10.02
C ALA A 197 5.24 1.74 -8.90
N LEU A 198 4.61 1.82 -7.72
CA LEU A 198 4.85 0.89 -6.60
C LEU A 198 4.65 -0.56 -7.02
N THR A 199 3.55 -0.86 -7.71
CA THR A 199 3.22 -2.22 -8.15
C THR A 199 4.26 -2.74 -9.14
N ALA A 200 4.71 -1.90 -10.07
CA ALA A 200 5.74 -2.24 -11.04
C ALA A 200 7.11 -2.56 -10.41
N THR A 201 7.40 -2.05 -9.20
CA THR A 201 8.64 -2.39 -8.48
C THR A 201 8.69 -3.84 -7.98
N GLY A 202 7.53 -4.51 -7.84
CA GLY A 202 7.44 -5.84 -7.25
C GLY A 202 7.82 -5.91 -5.76
N LEU A 203 7.92 -4.77 -5.07
CA LEU A 203 8.35 -4.69 -3.66
C LEU A 203 7.23 -5.04 -2.66
N ILE A 204 5.98 -4.96 -3.11
CA ILE A 204 4.80 -5.32 -2.31
C ILE A 204 4.23 -6.66 -2.79
N PRO A 205 3.56 -7.43 -1.92
CA PRO A 205 3.02 -8.74 -2.27
C PRO A 205 1.70 -8.65 -3.07
N LEU A 206 1.51 -7.60 -3.88
CA LEU A 206 0.28 -7.36 -4.65
C LEU A 206 0.58 -7.39 -6.15
N SER A 207 -0.26 -8.09 -6.89
CA SER A 207 -0.20 -8.16 -8.35
C SER A 207 -0.91 -6.99 -9.02
N GLU A 208 -0.56 -6.72 -10.27
CA GLU A 208 -1.21 -5.69 -11.08
C GLU A 208 -2.73 -5.88 -11.17
N THR A 209 -3.20 -7.12 -11.36
CA THR A 209 -4.64 -7.42 -11.44
C THR A 209 -5.36 -7.09 -10.14
N GLN A 210 -4.80 -7.49 -8.99
CA GLN A 210 -5.35 -7.17 -7.67
C GLN A 210 -5.42 -5.65 -7.43
N MET A 211 -4.39 -4.91 -7.88
CA MET A 211 -4.37 -3.46 -7.76
C MET A 211 -5.40 -2.80 -8.67
N ARG A 212 -5.51 -3.22 -9.93
CA ARG A 212 -6.53 -2.73 -10.87
C ARG A 212 -7.95 -2.97 -10.34
N ASP A 213 -8.22 -4.16 -9.79
CA ASP A 213 -9.52 -4.50 -9.22
C ASP A 213 -9.85 -3.63 -8.00
N ALA A 214 -8.88 -3.42 -7.11
CA ALA A 214 -9.04 -2.56 -5.95
C ALA A 214 -9.30 -1.09 -6.34
N VAL A 215 -8.61 -0.59 -7.37
CA VAL A 215 -8.86 0.75 -7.94
C VAL A 215 -10.30 0.84 -8.46
N ARG A 216 -10.75 -0.12 -9.28
CA ARG A 216 -12.12 -0.17 -9.82
C ARG A 216 -13.20 -0.20 -8.73
N LYS A 217 -12.91 -0.85 -7.59
CA LYS A 217 -13.86 -0.95 -6.47
C LYS A 217 -13.89 0.30 -5.60
N THR A 218 -12.74 0.96 -5.40
CA THR A 218 -12.57 2.03 -4.41
C THR A 218 -12.79 3.41 -5.02
N VAL A 219 -12.37 3.60 -6.27
CA VAL A 219 -12.43 4.89 -6.95
C VAL A 219 -13.83 5.10 -7.54
N LYS A 220 -14.37 6.32 -7.41
CA LYS A 220 -15.69 6.66 -7.93
C LYS A 220 -15.73 6.47 -9.45
N LYS A 221 -16.85 5.94 -9.99
CA LYS A 221 -17.01 5.61 -11.42
C LYS A 221 -16.62 6.73 -12.39
N HIS A 222 -16.88 8.00 -12.07
CA HIS A 222 -16.53 9.10 -12.97
C HIS A 222 -15.01 9.35 -13.09
N LEU A 223 -14.21 8.90 -12.10
CA LEU A 223 -12.75 8.93 -12.13
C LEU A 223 -12.15 7.66 -12.79
N LEU A 224 -12.96 6.62 -13.02
CA LEU A 224 -12.56 5.35 -13.62
C LEU A 224 -12.66 5.31 -15.14
N MET A 225 -13.21 6.33 -15.80
CA MET A 225 -13.30 6.39 -17.27
C MET A 225 -11.94 6.51 -17.99
N LEU A 226 -10.84 6.33 -17.24
CA LEU A 226 -9.47 6.60 -17.63
C LEU A 226 -8.54 5.37 -17.49
N ILE A 227 -9.09 4.19 -17.12
CA ILE A 227 -8.35 2.94 -16.83
C ILE A 227 -9.03 1.68 -17.39
#